data_AF-A0A7C2DXR0-F1
#
_entry.id   AF-A0A7C2DXR0-F1
#
_cell.length_a   1.000
_cell.length_b   1.000
_cell.length_c   1.000
_cell.angle_alpha   90.00
_cell.angle_beta   90.00
_cell.angle_gamma   90.00
#
_symmetry.space_group_name_H-M   'P 1'
#
loop_
_entity.id
_entity.type
_entity.pdbx_description
1 polymer ?
#
loop_
_entity_poly.entity_id
_entity_poly.type
_entity_poly.pdbx_seq_one_letter_code
_entity_poly.pdbx_strand_id
1 'polypeptide(L)'
;MIVEVGRRPGDGLPEGATGGALLVYVGARSEDEAVRDTVAVLKEAGLAPLAVTARGTPVERAAAGLPVTPDEQALMDRARDENAVIVAQADPFFD
;
A
#
# COMPACT_ATOMS: atom_id res chain seq x y z
N MET A 1 5.06 -0.06 0.25
CA MET A 1 4.88 -1.10 -0.78
C MET A 1 3.92 -0.60 -1.84
N ILE A 2 3.93 -1.17 -3.04
CA ILE A 2 2.91 -0.94 -4.06
C ILE A 2 2.01 -2.17 -4.11
N VAL A 3 0.70 -1.96 -4.11
CA VAL A 3 -0.29 -3.03 -4.26
C VAL A 3 -1.14 -2.75 -5.49
N GLU A 4 -1.12 -3.66 -6.45
CA GLU A 4 -2.03 -3.62 -7.58
C GLU A 4 -3.35 -4.27 -7.19
N VAL A 5 -4.45 -3.62 -7.53
CA VAL A 5 -5.81 -4.10 -7.30
C VAL A 5 -6.57 -4.20 -8.62
N GLY A 6 -7.40 -5.23 -8.76
CA GLY A 6 -8.29 -5.40 -9.90
C GLY A 6 -9.67 -4.80 -9.65
N ARG A 7 -10.42 -4.57 -10.72
CA ARG A 7 -11.81 -4.11 -10.64
C ARG A 7 -12.73 -5.18 -10.04
N ARG A 8 -13.59 -4.78 -9.11
CA ARG A 8 -14.72 -5.59 -8.63
C ARG A 8 -15.93 -4.72 -8.22
N PRO A 9 -17.14 -5.30 -8.12
CA PRO A 9 -18.29 -4.57 -7.62
C PRO A 9 -18.05 -4.03 -6.19
N GLY A 10 -18.30 -2.73 -6.02
CA GLY A 10 -18.23 -2.06 -4.71
C GLY A 10 -16.82 -1.76 -4.20
N ASP A 11 -15.79 -1.79 -5.05
CA ASP A 11 -14.40 -1.51 -4.67
C ASP A 11 -14.05 -0.03 -4.48
N GLY A 12 -14.97 0.88 -4.80
CA GLY A 12 -14.75 2.31 -4.71
C GLY A 12 -13.81 2.88 -5.77
N LEU A 13 -13.37 2.09 -6.75
CA LEU A 13 -12.58 2.60 -7.87
C LEU A 13 -13.46 3.48 -8.80
N PRO A 14 -12.90 4.57 -9.39
CA PRO A 14 -13.64 5.44 -10.31
C PRO A 14 -14.32 4.69 -11.44
N GLU A 15 -15.43 5.21 -11.96
CA GLU A 15 -16.13 4.60 -13.09
C GLU A 15 -15.19 4.44 -14.31
N GLY A 16 -15.30 3.31 -15.00
CA GLY A 16 -14.44 2.97 -16.14
C GLY A 16 -13.06 2.43 -15.77
N ALA A 17 -12.66 2.45 -14.50
CA ALA A 17 -11.36 1.89 -14.09
C ALA A 17 -11.36 0.35 -14.12
N THR A 18 -10.28 -0.24 -14.65
CA THR A 18 -10.02 -1.69 -14.73
C THR A 18 -9.25 -2.22 -13.52
N GLY A 19 -8.66 -1.33 -12.74
CA GLY A 19 -7.90 -1.63 -11.53
C GLY A 19 -7.22 -0.38 -11.00
N GLY A 20 -6.13 -0.56 -10.25
CA GLY A 20 -5.27 0.54 -9.85
C GLY A 20 -4.04 0.09 -9.07
N ALA A 21 -3.10 1.01 -8.90
CA ALA A 21 -1.95 0.86 -8.01
C ALA A 21 -2.16 1.68 -6.73
N LEU A 22 -1.90 1.06 -5.58
CA LEU A 22 -1.97 1.69 -4.27
C LEU A 22 -0.58 1.81 -3.67
N LEU A 23 -0.16 3.02 -3.31
CA LEU A 23 0.99 3.22 -2.45
C LEU A 23 0.56 2.99 -1.00
N VAL A 24 1.11 1.95 -0.38
CA VAL A 24 0.72 1.52 0.96
C VAL A 24 1.89 1.59 1.93
N TYR A 25 1.64 2.15 3.12
CA TYR A 25 2.51 2.02 4.28
C TYR A 25 1.88 1.10 5.31
N VAL A 26 2.67 0.19 5.87
CA VAL A 26 2.21 -0.81 6.83
C VAL A 26 3.22 -0.95 7.96
N GLY A 27 2.69 -0.99 9.19
CA GLY A 27 3.46 -1.25 10.39
C GLY A 27 3.69 -2.73 10.62
N ALA A 28 4.66 -3.35 9.93
CA ALA A 28 4.96 -4.77 10.09
C ALA A 28 6.40 -5.01 10.60
N ARG A 29 6.61 -6.16 11.25
CA ARG A 29 7.94 -6.61 11.73
C ARG A 29 8.69 -7.39 10.66
N SER A 30 7.98 -8.01 9.72
CA SER A 30 8.56 -8.69 8.56
C SER A 30 7.81 -8.37 7.28
N GLU A 31 8.45 -8.63 6.13
CA GLU A 31 7.82 -8.46 4.82
C GLU A 31 6.63 -9.42 4.63
N ASP A 32 6.74 -10.67 5.06
CA ASP A 32 5.64 -11.64 4.98
C ASP A 32 4.42 -11.21 5.80
N GLU A 33 4.64 -10.58 6.96
CA GLU A 33 3.58 -9.98 7.77
C GLU A 33 2.96 -8.78 7.06
N ALA A 34 3.78 -7.87 6.53
CA ALA A 34 3.30 -6.72 5.74
C ALA A 34 2.40 -7.15 4.58
N VAL A 35 2.81 -8.16 3.82
CA VAL A 35 2.04 -8.67 2.68
C VAL A 35 0.73 -9.28 3.15
N ARG A 36 0.78 -10.15 4.17
CA ARG A 36 -0.41 -10.84 4.68
C ARG A 36 -1.46 -9.87 5.20
N ASP A 37 -1.04 -8.92 6.04
CA ASP A 37 -1.94 -7.99 6.71
C ASP A 37 -2.53 -7.00 5.72
N THR A 38 -1.71 -6.50 4.80
CA THR A 38 -2.17 -5.62 3.71
C THR A 38 -3.21 -6.33 2.84
N VAL A 39 -2.95 -7.57 2.42
CA VAL A 39 -3.92 -8.33 1.61
C VAL A 39 -5.21 -8.60 2.38
N ALA A 40 -5.13 -8.93 3.67
CA ALA A 40 -6.30 -9.17 4.50
C ALA A 40 -7.17 -7.91 4.64
N VAL A 41 -6.58 -6.78 5.03
CA VAL A 41 -7.28 -5.50 5.23
C VAL A 41 -7.92 -5.01 3.93
N LEU A 42 -7.20 -5.06 2.80
CA LEU A 42 -7.76 -4.62 1.52
C LEU A 42 -8.93 -5.50 1.06
N LYS A 43 -8.88 -6.81 1.31
CA LYS A 43 -10.00 -7.72 1.02
C LYS A 43 -11.21 -7.42 1.90
N GLU A 44 -11.00 -7.13 3.18
CA GLU A 44 -12.07 -6.71 4.11
C GLU A 44 -12.70 -5.39 3.66
N ALA A 45 -11.89 -4.46 3.16
CA ALA A 45 -12.34 -3.20 2.56
C ALA A 45 -13.02 -3.35 1.18
N GLY A 46 -13.17 -4.57 0.66
CA GLY A 46 -13.86 -4.82 -0.61
C GLY A 46 -13.01 -4.60 -1.86
N LEU A 47 -11.70 -4.41 -1.74
CA LEU A 47 -10.76 -4.34 -2.86
C LEU A 47 -10.34 -5.76 -3.32
N ALA A 48 -9.70 -5.87 -4.47
CA ALA A 48 -9.18 -7.13 -5.01
C ALA A 48 -7.67 -7.06 -5.26
N PRO A 49 -6.82 -7.29 -4.23
CA PRO A 49 -5.36 -7.32 -4.40
C PRO A 49 -4.93 -8.39 -5.41
N LEU A 50 -4.11 -8.00 -6.38
CA LEU A 50 -3.57 -8.86 -7.44
C LEU A 50 -2.08 -9.14 -7.22
N ALA A 51 -1.30 -8.09 -7.01
CA ALA A 51 0.14 -8.17 -6.83
C ALA A 51 0.61 -7.22 -5.74
N VAL A 52 1.67 -7.62 -5.04
CA VAL A 52 2.26 -6.83 -3.95
C VAL A 52 3.75 -6.72 -4.20
N THR A 53 4.28 -5.50 -4.16
CA THR A 53 5.69 -5.20 -4.36
C THR A 53 6.24 -4.41 -3.18
N ALA A 54 7.16 -5.01 -2.44
CA ALA A 54 7.87 -4.34 -1.35
C ALA A 54 8.80 -3.23 -1.90
N ARG A 55 8.98 -2.17 -1.11
CA ARG A 55 9.78 -0.98 -1.47
C ARG A 55 10.94 -0.75 -0.50
N GLY A 56 11.27 -1.75 0.32
CA GLY A 56 12.25 -1.64 1.41
C GLY A 56 11.81 -0.72 2.54
N THR A 57 12.63 -0.71 3.59
CA THR A 57 12.52 0.16 4.76
C THR A 57 13.05 1.57 4.48
N PRO A 58 12.72 2.58 5.32
CA PRO A 58 13.29 3.92 5.21
C PRO A 58 14.82 3.94 5.19
N VAL A 59 15.45 3.08 6.00
CA VAL A 59 16.91 2.96 6.11
C VAL A 59 17.51 2.47 4.80
N GLU A 60 16.95 1.42 4.20
CA GLU A 60 17.41 0.88 2.92
C GLU A 60 17.20 1.90 1.78
N ARG A 61 16.06 2.59 1.79
CA ARG A 61 15.77 3.66 0.82
C ARG A 61 16.76 4.83 0.92
N ALA A 62 17.08 5.26 2.15
CA ALA A 62 18.07 6.30 2.38
C ALA A 62 19.48 5.86 1.92
N ALA A 63 19.87 4.61 2.19
CA ALA A 63 21.13 4.05 1.72
C ALA A 63 21.22 3.98 0.18
N ALA A 64 20.09 3.81 -0.50
CA ALA A 64 19.98 3.86 -1.96
C ALA A 64 19.91 5.29 -2.54
N GLY A 65 20.06 6.34 -1.72
CA GLY A 65 19.99 7.74 -2.16
C GLY A 65 18.57 8.25 -2.44
N LEU A 66 17.55 7.54 -1.95
CA LEU A 66 16.13 7.87 -2.12
C LEU A 66 15.47 8.12 -0.76
N PRO A 67 15.85 9.19 -0.03
CA PRO A 67 15.36 9.44 1.32
C PRO A 67 13.83 9.62 1.32
N VAL A 68 13.20 9.15 2.39
CA VAL A 68 11.78 9.42 2.67
C VAL A 68 11.60 10.87 3.06
N THR A 69 10.55 11.50 2.54
CA THR A 69 10.17 12.85 2.96
C THR A 69 9.60 12.85 4.40
N PRO A 70 9.54 14.00 5.09
CA PRO A 70 8.92 14.08 6.41
C PRO A 70 7.46 13.61 6.45
N ASP A 71 6.68 13.89 5.40
CA ASP A 71 5.28 13.47 5.31
C ASP A 71 5.17 11.95 5.14
N GLU A 72 6.02 11.35 4.30
CA GLU A 72 6.10 9.89 4.20
C GLU A 72 6.49 9.25 5.54
N GLN A 73 7.48 9.83 6.22
CA GLN A 73 7.94 9.35 7.52
C GLN A 73 6.80 9.39 8.56
N ALA A 74 6.03 10.47 8.60
CA ALA A 74 4.88 10.60 9.50
C ALA A 74 3.80 9.54 9.22
N LEU A 75 3.52 9.24 7.95
CA LEU A 75 2.58 8.16 7.59
C LEU A 75 3.11 6.78 7.97
N MET A 76 4.41 6.53 7.77
CA MET A 76 5.04 5.26 8.15
C MET A 76 5.04 5.05 9.66
N ASP A 77 5.31 6.10 10.43
CA ASP A 77 5.31 6.03 11.89
C ASP A 77 3.90 5.81 12.42
N ARG A 78 2.90 6.51 11.87
CA ARG A 78 1.48 6.24 12.20
C ARG A 78 1.05 4.81 11.86
N ALA A 79 1.43 4.30 10.69
CA ALA A 79 1.12 2.92 10.32
C ALA A 79 1.72 1.91 11.32
N ARG A 80 2.90 2.20 11.87
CA ARG A 80 3.55 1.40 12.93
C ARG A 80 2.85 1.53 14.27
N ASP A 81 2.59 2.74 14.72
CA ASP A 81 2.03 3.03 16.04
C ASP A 81 0.58 2.55 16.17
N GLU A 82 -0.20 2.67 15.08
CA GLU A 82 -1.61 2.28 15.04
C GLU A 82 -1.80 0.82 14.57
N ASN A 83 -0.71 0.09 14.25
CA ASN A 83 -0.76 -1.24 13.62
C ASN A 83 -1.72 -1.27 12.41
N ALA A 84 -1.55 -0.29 11.51
CA ALA A 84 -2.48 0.03 10.45
C ALA A 84 -1.88 -0.18 9.04
N VAL A 85 -2.78 -0.38 8.08
CA VAL A 85 -2.50 -0.36 6.64
C VAL A 85 -3.00 0.99 6.10
N ILE A 86 -2.09 1.87 5.69
CA ILE A 86 -2.41 3.22 5.22
C ILE A 86 -2.20 3.29 3.70
N VAL A 87 -3.26 3.61 2.97
CA VAL A 87 -3.18 3.97 1.54
C VAL A 87 -2.82 5.44 1.42
N ALA A 88 -1.61 5.74 0.96
CA ALA A 88 -1.10 7.10 0.80
C ALA A 88 -1.43 7.71 -0.57
N GLN A 89 -1.52 6.88 -1.60
CA GLN A 89 -1.88 7.28 -2.96
C GLN A 89 -2.63 6.14 -3.65
N ALA A 90 -3.59 6.49 -4.50
CA ALA A 90 -4.33 5.55 -5.33
C ALA A 90 -4.32 6.05 -6.79
N ASP A 91 -3.72 5.26 -7.67
CA ASP A 91 -3.57 5.55 -9.09
C ASP A 91 -4.42 4.55 -9.91
N PRO A 92 -5.64 4.94 -10.33
CA PRO A 92 -6.53 4.05 -11.08
C PRO A 92 -6.02 3.78 -12.51
N PHE A 93 -6.31 2.58 -13.01
CA PHE A 93 -6.03 2.16 -14.39
C PHE A 93 -7.31 2.25 -15.23
N PHE A 94 -7.20 2.66 -16.50
CA PHE A 94 -8.32 2.90 -17.43
C PHE A 94 -8.10 2.27 -18.82
N ASP A 95 -7.19 1.31 -18.89
CA ASP A 95 -6.78 0.60 -20.12
C ASP A 95 -7.73 -0.52 -20.53
#